data_AF-A0A7R9PNH9-F1
#
_entry.id   AF-A0A7R9PNH9-F1
#
_cell.length_a   1.000
_cell.length_b   1.000
_cell.length_c   1.000
_cell.angle_alpha   90.00
_cell.angle_beta   90.00
_cell.angle_gamma   90.00
#
_symmetry.space_group_name_H-M   'P 1'
#
loop_
_entity.id
_entity.type
_entity.pdbx_description
1 polymer ?
#
loop_
_entity_poly.entity_id
_entity_poly.type
_entity_poly.pdbx_seq_one_letter_code
_entity_poly.pdbx_strand_id
1 'polypeptide(L)'
;MTTLQRSYCSCYSPIVLVTVLLAVAIPQLELFISLFGALCLSALGIAFPALIELCLFWPDKFGCCRWILFKDILIILCGIFGLVIGTYTSLLGIITSML
;
A
#
# COMPACT_ATOMS: atom_id res chain seq x y z
N MET A 1 19.61 -14.76 28.52
CA MET A 1 18.70 -13.72 27.97
C MET A 1 18.37 -14.04 26.50
N THR A 2 17.90 -15.27 26.22
CA THR A 2 17.66 -15.79 24.85
C THR A 2 16.37 -16.62 24.77
N THR A 3 15.50 -16.57 25.80
CA THR A 3 14.33 -17.47 25.93
C THR A 3 12.96 -16.78 25.96
N LEU A 4 12.87 -15.44 25.99
CA LEU A 4 11.57 -14.72 25.96
C LEU A 4 11.01 -14.41 24.56
N GLN A 5 11.68 -14.81 23.47
CA GLN A 5 11.23 -14.51 22.10
C GLN A 5 10.31 -15.59 21.47
N ARG A 6 10.02 -16.72 22.14
CA ARG A 6 9.36 -17.87 21.49
C ARG A 6 7.81 -17.90 21.59
N SER A 7 7.18 -17.19 22.54
CA SER A 7 5.72 -17.29 22.78
C SER A 7 4.87 -16.17 22.16
N TYR A 8 5.44 -15.08 21.65
CA TYR A 8 4.68 -14.04 20.93
C TYR A 8 4.47 -14.38 19.43
N CYS A 9 4.77 -15.62 19.03
CA CYS A 9 5.23 -15.98 17.68
C CYS A 9 4.18 -16.04 16.54
N SER A 10 2.86 -16.13 16.77
CA SER A 10 1.95 -16.40 15.63
C SER A 10 1.25 -15.20 15.00
N CYS A 11 0.90 -14.14 15.74
CA CYS A 11 0.09 -13.04 15.17
C CYS A 11 0.84 -11.69 15.05
N TYR A 12 1.87 -11.45 15.86
CA TYR A 12 2.61 -10.17 15.87
C TYR A 12 3.85 -10.17 14.96
N SER A 13 4.30 -11.36 14.54
CA SER A 13 5.42 -11.54 13.61
C SER A 13 5.37 -10.65 12.35
N PRO A 14 4.24 -10.51 11.61
CA PRO A 14 4.27 -9.78 10.34
C PRO A 14 4.64 -8.30 10.51
N ILE A 15 4.23 -7.67 11.61
CA ILE A 15 4.50 -6.24 11.84
C ILE A 15 5.99 -6.03 12.12
N VAL A 16 6.59 -6.91 12.90
CA VAL A 16 8.04 -6.88 13.19
C VAL A 16 8.84 -7.20 11.94
N LEU A 17 8.43 -8.22 11.19
CA LEU A 17 9.12 -8.67 9.99
C LEU A 17 9.09 -7.58 8.91
N VAL A 18 7.94 -6.92 8.73
CA VAL A 18 7.81 -5.72 7.87
C VAL A 18 8.72 -4.60 8.36
N THR A 19 8.77 -4.33 9.66
CA THR A 19 9.61 -3.23 10.21
C THR A 19 11.10 -3.53 10.07
N VAL A 20 11.53 -4.78 10.23
CA VAL A 20 12.92 -5.21 10.04
C VAL A 20 13.31 -5.20 8.57
N LEU A 21 12.43 -5.68 7.68
CA LEU A 21 12.65 -5.62 6.23
C LEU A 21 12.75 -4.16 5.76
N LEU A 22 11.90 -3.30 6.32
CA LEU A 22 11.91 -1.87 6.07
C LEU A 22 13.18 -1.20 6.59
N ALA A 23 13.64 -1.54 7.79
CA ALA A 23 14.89 -1.03 8.35
C ALA A 23 16.13 -1.44 7.54
N VAL A 24 16.13 -2.64 6.93
CA VAL A 24 17.22 -3.12 6.06
C VAL A 24 17.15 -2.49 4.66
N ALA A 25 15.95 -2.30 4.12
CA ALA A 25 15.75 -1.69 2.81
C ALA A 25 16.00 -0.18 2.79
N ILE A 26 15.98 0.48 3.95
CA ILE A 26 15.96 1.94 4.02
C ILE A 26 17.24 2.57 4.61
N PRO A 27 18.00 3.25 3.75
CA PRO A 27 18.74 4.47 4.08
C PRO A 27 17.97 5.79 3.75
N GLN A 28 16.83 5.73 3.06
CA GLN A 28 16.02 6.88 2.59
C GLN A 28 14.53 6.78 2.99
N LEU A 29 14.18 7.01 4.27
CA LEU A 29 12.83 6.77 4.84
C LEU A 29 11.72 7.62 4.18
N GLU A 30 12.09 8.74 3.59
CA GLU A 30 11.17 9.71 2.99
C GLU A 30 10.38 9.16 1.79
N LEU A 31 10.98 8.28 1.01
CA LEU A 31 10.35 7.76 -0.19
C LEU A 31 9.24 6.75 0.12
N PHE A 32 9.48 5.94 1.16
CA PHE A 32 8.54 4.92 1.58
C PHE A 32 7.31 5.51 2.24
N ILE A 33 7.49 6.56 3.05
CA ILE A 33 6.35 7.26 3.68
C ILE A 33 5.46 7.94 2.65
N SER A 34 6.03 8.46 1.55
CA SER A 34 5.23 9.02 0.45
C SER A 34 4.53 7.93 -0.35
N LEU A 35 5.15 6.76 -0.51
CA LEU A 35 4.57 5.62 -1.24
C LEU A 35 3.38 5.03 -0.47
N PHE A 36 3.55 4.65 0.80
CA PHE A 36 2.45 4.13 1.61
C PHE A 36 1.37 5.18 1.89
N GLY A 37 1.76 6.45 2.02
CA GLY A 37 0.83 7.57 2.10
C GLY A 37 -0.08 7.63 0.88
N ALA A 38 0.49 7.70 -0.32
CA ALA A 38 -0.28 7.77 -1.57
C ALA A 38 -1.17 6.54 -1.80
N LEU A 39 -0.66 5.33 -1.52
CA LEU A 39 -1.42 4.09 -1.65
C LEU A 39 -2.60 4.02 -0.69
N CYS A 40 -2.36 4.28 0.60
CA CYS A 40 -3.39 4.19 1.62
C CYS A 40 -4.41 5.34 1.50
N LEU A 41 -3.98 6.56 1.18
CA LEU A 41 -4.90 7.69 0.95
C LEU A 41 -5.77 7.47 -0.29
N SER A 42 -5.25 6.86 -1.35
CA SER A 42 -6.04 6.54 -2.54
C SER A 42 -7.04 5.42 -2.26
N ALA A 43 -6.62 4.38 -1.52
CA ALA A 43 -7.52 3.32 -1.09
C ALA A 43 -8.60 3.85 -0.12
N LEU A 44 -8.25 4.57 0.95
CA LEU A 44 -9.25 5.09 1.89
C LEU A 44 -10.11 6.19 1.27
N GLY A 45 -9.51 7.16 0.58
CA GLY A 45 -10.22 8.30 0.01
C GLY A 45 -11.16 7.94 -1.13
N ILE A 46 -10.79 6.96 -1.97
CA ILE A 46 -11.58 6.58 -3.16
C ILE A 46 -12.37 5.29 -2.91
N ALA A 47 -11.84 4.32 -2.15
CA ALA A 47 -12.57 3.07 -1.88
C ALA A 47 -13.62 3.24 -0.78
N PHE A 48 -13.46 4.13 0.19
CA PHE A 48 -14.51 4.36 1.20
C PHE A 48 -15.83 4.90 0.62
N PRO A 49 -15.85 5.95 -0.23
CA PRO A 49 -17.09 6.38 -0.89
C PRO A 49 -17.61 5.30 -1.86
N ALA A 50 -16.73 4.50 -2.47
CA ALA A 50 -17.13 3.36 -3.28
C ALA A 50 -17.86 2.27 -2.49
N LEU A 51 -17.35 1.98 -1.30
CA LEU A 51 -17.89 0.96 -0.41
C LEU A 51 -19.27 1.38 0.10
N ILE A 52 -19.43 2.66 0.46
CA ILE A 52 -20.71 3.22 0.91
C ILE A 52 -21.76 3.15 -0.20
N GLU A 53 -21.41 3.54 -1.42
CA GLU A 53 -22.30 3.48 -2.58
C GLU A 53 -22.68 2.03 -2.92
N LEU A 54 -21.73 1.10 -2.82
CA LEU A 54 -21.98 -0.33 -3.02
C LEU A 54 -22.92 -0.91 -1.94
N CYS A 55 -22.73 -0.49 -0.68
CA CYS A 55 -23.56 -0.93 0.44
C CYS A 55 -24.98 -0.37 0.34
N LEU A 56 -25.13 0.88 -0.12
CA LEU A 56 -26.42 1.53 -0.36
C LEU A 56 -27.18 0.96 -1.56
N PHE A 57 -26.50 0.51 -2.61
CA PHE A 57 -27.13 -0.04 -3.81
C PHE A 57 -27.47 -1.55 -3.70
N TRP A 58 -27.15 -2.18 -2.57
CA TRP A 58 -27.29 -3.62 -2.37
C TRP A 58 -28.73 -4.20 -2.37
N PRO A 59 -29.83 -3.42 -2.17
CA PRO A 59 -31.18 -3.99 -2.25
C PRO A 59 -31.92 -3.77 -3.58
N ASP A 60 -31.52 -2.82 -4.44
CA ASP A 60 -32.30 -2.48 -5.64
C ASP A 60 -31.43 -2.27 -6.90
N LYS A 61 -31.66 -3.17 -7.87
CA LYS A 61 -31.21 -3.13 -9.27
C LYS A 61 -29.72 -3.42 -9.52
N PHE A 62 -29.47 -4.60 -10.08
CA PHE A 62 -28.23 -5.03 -10.76
C PHE A 62 -27.91 -4.18 -12.02
N GLY A 63 -27.83 -2.86 -11.89
CA GLY A 63 -27.63 -1.91 -13.00
C GLY A 63 -26.21 -1.34 -13.15
N CYS A 64 -25.27 -1.63 -12.24
CA CYS A 64 -23.97 -0.97 -12.22
C CYS A 64 -22.75 -1.89 -11.98
N CYS A 65 -22.78 -3.14 -12.49
CA CYS A 65 -21.61 -4.04 -12.43
C CYS A 65 -20.32 -3.46 -13.05
N ARG A 66 -20.43 -2.45 -13.93
CA ARG A 66 -19.26 -1.83 -14.60
C ARG A 66 -18.51 -0.81 -13.73
N TRP A 67 -19.19 -0.15 -12.78
CA TRP A 67 -18.57 0.86 -11.92
C TRP A 67 -17.65 0.25 -10.88
N ILE A 68 -18.02 -0.93 -10.36
CA ILE A 68 -17.18 -1.68 -9.42
C ILE A 68 -15.90 -2.18 -10.08
N LEU A 69 -16.01 -2.67 -11.32
CA LEU A 69 -14.86 -3.11 -12.14
C LEU A 69 -13.91 -1.96 -12.47
N PHE A 70 -14.44 -0.78 -12.80
CA PHE A 70 -13.62 0.39 -13.09
C PHE A 70 -12.87 0.91 -11.84
N LYS A 71 -13.53 0.89 -10.67
CA LYS A 71 -12.91 1.27 -9.38
C LYS A 71 -11.76 0.34 -9.00
N ASP A 72 -11.93 -0.97 -9.18
CA ASP A 72 -10.89 -1.96 -8.92
C ASP A 72 -9.65 -1.75 -9.82
N ILE A 73 -9.87 -1.54 -11.12
CA ILE A 73 -8.79 -1.22 -12.09
C ILE A 73 -8.06 0.08 -11.70
N LEU A 74 -8.78 1.12 -11.29
CA LEU A 74 -8.18 2.41 -10.94
C LEU A 74 -7.31 2.30 -9.67
N ILE A 75 -7.73 1.50 -8.69
CA ILE A 75 -6.96 1.20 -7.48
C ILE A 75 -5.67 0.44 -7.84
N ILE A 76 -5.75 -0.58 -8.70
CA ILE A 76 -4.57 -1.33 -9.16
C ILE A 76 -3.61 -0.41 -9.93
N LEU A 77 -4.11 0.44 -10.82
CA LEU A 77 -3.29 1.35 -11.61
C LEU A 77 -2.57 2.38 -10.74
N CYS A 78 -3.29 3.00 -9.79
CA CYS A 78 -2.71 3.94 -8.83
C CYS A 78 -1.64 3.27 -7.96
N GLY A 79 -1.87 2.00 -7.59
CA GLY A 79 -0.89 1.14 -6.93
C GLY A 79 0.43 1.00 -7.68
N ILE A 80 0.32 0.67 -8.97
CA ILE A 80 1.48 0.47 -9.85
C ILE A 80 2.20 1.80 -10.09
N PHE A 81 1.48 2.90 -10.32
CA PHE A 81 2.09 4.22 -10.49
C PHE A 81 2.90 4.65 -9.26
N GLY A 82 2.37 4.47 -8.05
CA GLY A 82 3.10 4.77 -6.82
C GLY A 82 4.37 3.94 -6.67
N LEU A 83 4.31 2.65 -7.02
CA LEU A 83 5.47 1.74 -7.00
C LEU A 83 6.53 2.15 -8.03
N VAL A 84 6.11 2.52 -9.23
CA VAL A 84 6.98 3.01 -10.30
C VAL A 84 7.67 4.29 -9.84
N ILE A 85 6.92 5.32 -9.46
CA ILE A 85 7.48 6.61 -9.04
C ILE A 85 8.47 6.45 -7.87
N GLY A 86 8.13 5.62 -6.88
CA GLY A 86 9.03 5.32 -5.76
C GLY A 86 10.29 4.54 -6.17
N THR A 87 10.19 3.59 -7.09
CA THR A 87 11.38 2.87 -7.57
C THR A 87 12.29 3.78 -8.39
N TYR A 88 11.71 4.64 -9.23
CA TYR A 88 12.44 5.60 -10.07
C TYR A 88 13.23 6.61 -9.25
N THR A 89 12.65 7.13 -8.19
CA THR A 89 13.31 8.11 -7.30
C THR A 89 14.47 7.49 -6.52
N SER A 90 14.32 6.24 -6.04
CA SER A 90 15.44 5.47 -5.46
C SER A 90 16.57 5.24 -6.45
N LEU A 91 16.25 4.84 -7.68
CA LEU A 91 17.24 4.62 -8.73
C LEU A 91 17.96 5.91 -9.13
N LEU A 92 17.24 7.03 -9.25
CA LEU A 92 17.84 8.34 -9.52
C LEU A 92 18.79 8.79 -8.42
N GLY A 93 18.46 8.54 -7.15
CA GLY A 93 19.35 8.82 -6.03
C GLY A 93 20.67 8.05 -6.12
N ILE A 94 20.59 6.75 -6.47
CA ILE A 94 21.76 5.89 -6.64
C ILE A 94 22.60 6.35 -7.83
N ILE A 95 21.97 6.57 -8.99
CA ILE A 95 22.68 6.97 -10.22
C ILE A 95 23.35 8.34 -10.05
N THR A 96 22.67 9.30 -9.41
CA THR A 96 23.24 10.63 -9.13
C THR A 96 24.38 10.58 -8.12
N SER A 97 24.34 9.65 -7.15
CA SER A 97 25.45 9.47 -6.19
C SER A 97 26.70 8.82 -6.79
N MET A 98 26.58 8.17 -7.95
CA MET A 98 27.64 7.41 -8.62
C MET A 98 28.32 8.21 -9.74
N LEU A 99 27.77 9.37 -10.13
CA LEU A 99 28.33 10.32 -11.09
C LEU A 99 29.02 11.47 -10.35
#